data_AF-F8DBU1-F1
#
_entry.id   AF-F8DBU1-F1
#
_cell.length_a   1.000
_cell.length_b   1.000
_cell.length_c   1.000
_cell.angle_alpha   90.00
_cell.angle_beta   90.00
_cell.angle_gamma   90.00
#
_symmetry.space_group_name_H-M   'P 1'
#
loop_
_entity.id
_entity.type
_entity.pdbx_description
1 polymer ?
#
loop_
_entity_poly.entity_id
_entity_poly.type
_entity_poly.pdbx_seq_one_letter_code
_entity_poly.pdbx_strand_id
1 'polypeptide(L)' 'MCHHFRPVEELSEAEREELLEEHDEDELRAEHTDDELEELGVTA' A
#
# COMPACT_ATOMS: atom_id res chain seq x y z
N MET A 1 6.11 3.91 -16.01
CA MET A 1 5.89 2.46 -15.97
C MET A 1 4.89 2.25 -14.86
N CYS A 2 3.68 1.77 -15.17
CA CYS A 2 2.66 1.52 -14.15
C CYS A 2 3.11 0.29 -13.38
N HIS A 3 3.76 0.51 -12.24
CA HIS A 3 4.00 -0.55 -11.26
C HIS A 3 2.63 -0.85 -10.67
N HIS A 4 1.95 -1.88 -11.16
CA HIS A 4 0.79 -2.40 -10.47
C HIS A 4 1.26 -2.79 -9.07
N PHE A 5 0.83 -2.03 -8.07
CA PHE A 5 0.96 -2.44 -6.68
C PHE A 5 0.36 -3.83 -6.56
N ARG A 6 1.08 -4.75 -5.92
CA ARG A 6 0.52 -6.06 -5.62
C ARG A 6 -0.53 -5.88 -4.53
N PRO A 7 -1.56 -6.74 -4.47
CA PRO A 7 -2.53 -6.71 -3.40
C PRO A 7 -1.81 -6.74 -2.05
N VAL A 8 -2.25 -5.92 -1.10
CA VAL A 8 -1.62 -5.84 0.23
C VAL A 8 -1.60 -7.21 0.93
N GLU A 9 -2.64 -8.02 0.70
CA GLU A 9 -2.77 -9.40 1.15
C GLU A 9 -1.64 -10.33 0.65
N GLU A 10 -0.99 -10.02 -0.46
CA GLU A 10 0.16 -10.77 -1.00
C GLU A 10 1.51 -10.24 -0.48
N LEU A 11 1.53 -9.08 0.17
CA LEU A 11 2.74 -8.46 0.72
C LEU A 11 2.98 -8.94 2.16
N SER A 12 4.23 -9.31 2.44
CA SER A 12 4.69 -9.54 3.81
C SER A 12 4.74 -8.22 4.60
N GLU A 13 4.76 -8.31 5.94
CA GLU A 13 4.87 -7.12 6.81
C GLU A 13 6.07 -6.23 6.42
N ALA A 14 7.21 -6.83 6.05
CA ALA A 14 8.39 -6.09 5.61
C ALA A 14 8.18 -5.39 4.25
N GLU A 15 7.52 -6.05 3.30
CA GLU A 15 7.20 -5.44 2.00
C GLU A 15 6.18 -4.31 2.14
N ARG A 16 5.25 -4.40 3.10
CA ARG A 16 4.30 -3.32 3.41
C ARG A 16 5.00 -2.10 4.00
N GLU A 17 5.95 -2.33 4.91
CA GLU A 17 6.75 -1.25 5.50
C GLU A 17 7.63 -0.57 4.43
N GLU A 18 8.26 -1.34 3.55
CA GLU A 18 9.01 -0.81 2.40
C GLU A 18 8.10 -0.01 1.46
N LEU A 19 6.87 -0.49 1.23
CA LEU A 19 5.86 0.23 0.45
C LEU A 19 5.51 1.60 1.05
N LEU A 20 5.34 1.66 2.37
CA LEU A 20 5.05 2.90 3.10
C LEU A 20 6.25 3.85 3.19
N GLU A 21 7.48 3.33 3.07
CA GLU A 21 8.69 4.14 3.01
C GLU A 21 8.97 4.67 1.59
N GLU A 22 8.67 3.89 0.54
CA GLU A 22 8.86 4.29 -0.85
C GLU A 22 7.73 5.18 -1.40
N HIS A 23 6.52 5.06 -0.87
CA HIS A 23 5.32 5.74 -1.38
C HIS A 23 4.64 6.61 -0.34
N ASP A 24 4.17 7.78 -0.78
CA ASP A 24 3.33 8.66 0.04
C ASP A 24 1.92 8.08 0.19
N GLU A 25 1.24 8.37 1.32
CA GLU A 25 -0.15 7.93 1.57
C GLU A 25 -1.11 8.32 0.44
N ASP A 26 -0.90 9.46 -0.22
CA ASP A 26 -1.75 9.91 -1.32
C ASP A 26 -1.58 9.05 -2.59
N GLU A 27 -0.37 8.52 -2.84
CA GLU A 27 -0.15 7.56 -3.93
C GLU A 27 -0.78 6.22 -3.59
N LEU A 28 -0.63 5.77 -2.34
CA LEU A 28 -1.24 4.53 -1.87
C LEU A 28 -2.77 4.62 -1.91
N ARG A 29 -3.38 5.76 -1.52
CA ARG A 29 -4.84 5.98 -1.64
C ARG A 29 -5.34 5.99 -3.08
N ALA A 30 -4.49 6.33 -4.04
CA ALA A 30 -4.88 6.35 -5.45
C ALA A 30 -4.87 4.95 -6.09
N GLU A 31 -4.00 4.07 -5.62
CA GLU A 31 -3.78 2.73 -6.19
C GLU A 31 -4.42 1.60 -5.38
N HIS A 32 -4.63 1.78 -4.07
CA HIS A 32 -5.25 0.80 -3.17
C HIS A 32 -6.67 1.17 -2.75
N THR A 33 -7.45 0.15 -2.42
CA THR A 33 -8.79 0.31 -1.84
C THR A 33 -8.74 0.67 -0.36
N ASP A 34 -9.83 1.23 0.19
CA ASP A 34 -9.94 1.55 1.62
C ASP A 34 -9.62 0.33 2.53
N ASP A 35 -10.06 -0.87 2.12
CA ASP A 35 -9.79 -2.12 2.85
C ASP A 35 -8.29 -2.46 2.87
N GLU A 36 -7.59 -2.28 1.75
CA GLU A 36 -6.15 -2.52 1.63
C GLU A 36 -5.32 -1.49 2.41
N LEU A 37 -5.76 -0.24 2.45
CA LEU A 37 -5.13 0.83 3.23
C LEU A 37 -5.25 0.59 4.72
N GLU A 38 -6.41 0.12 5.19
CA GLU A 38 -6.60 -0.30 6.58
C GLU A 38 -5.63 -1.44 6.94
N GLU A 39 -5.38 -2.36 6.00
CA GLU A 39 -4.42 -3.46 6.17
C GLU A 39 -2.95 -3.02 6.12
N LEU A 40 -2.65 -1.91 5.45
CA LEU A 40 -1.36 -1.20 5.51
C LEU A 40 -1.22 -0.34 6.77
N GLY A 41 -2.29 -0.14 7.55
CA GLY A 41 -2.30 0.80 8.67
C GLY A 41 -2.30 2.27 8.25
N VAL A 42 -2.60 2.55 6.98
CA VAL A 42 -2.84 3.90 6.47
C VAL A 42 -4.28 4.27 6.84
N THR A 43 -4.44 5.08 7.88
CA THR A 43 -5.76 5.61 8.21
C THR A 43 -6.23 6.56 7.11
N ALA A 44 -7.39 6.27 6.53
CA ALA A 44 -8.02 7.09 5.48
C ALA A 44 -8.02 8.58 5.80
#